data_AF-A0A966YM21-F1
#
_entry.id   AF-A0A966YM21-F1
#
_cell.length_a   1.000
_cell.length_b   1.000
_cell.length_c   1.000
_cell.angle_alpha   90.00
_cell.angle_beta   90.00
_cell.angle_gamma   90.00
#
_symmetry.space_group_name_H-M   'P 1'
#
loop_
_entity.id
_entity.type
_entity.pdbx_description
1 polymer ?
#
loop_
_entity_poly.entity_id
_entity_poly.type
_entity_poly.pdbx_seq_one_letter_code
_entity_poly.pdbx_strand_id
1 'polypeptide(L)' 'VVRDLPLSLFDLETDRGETTDVAAEHPEVVKRLTGIADRYRRALGDSLTGISGTENRPVGRNHAE' A
#
# COMPACT_ATOMS: atom_id res chain seq x y z
N VAL A 1 -17.82 -3.10 -5.93
CA VAL A 1 -17.02 -2.26 -6.85
C VAL A 1 -15.95 -1.60 -6.01
N VAL A 2 -14.69 -2.01 -6.15
CA VAL A 2 -13.57 -1.22 -5.61
C VAL A 2 -13.51 0.03 -6.49
N ARG A 3 -13.61 1.21 -5.90
CA ARG A 3 -13.45 2.47 -6.65
C ARG A 3 -11.98 2.61 -6.99
N ASP A 4 -11.68 2.79 -8.27
CA ASP A 4 -10.33 3.13 -8.72
C ASP A 4 -10.12 4.61 -8.42
N LEU A 5 -9.18 4.90 -7.52
CA LEU A 5 -8.79 6.25 -7.11
C LEU A 5 -7.37 6.48 -7.61
N PRO A 6 -7.07 7.65 -8.19
CA PRO A 6 -5.70 8.00 -8.51
C PRO A 6 -4.85 8.07 -7.23
N LEU A 7 -3.53 8.21 -7.39
CA LEU A 7 -2.64 8.44 -6.25
C LEU A 7 -3.00 9.77 -5.57
N SER A 8 -3.59 9.68 -4.37
CA SER A 8 -4.11 10.81 -3.62
C SER A 8 -3.56 10.83 -2.19
N LEU A 9 -3.60 12.01 -1.56
CA LEU A 9 -3.22 12.22 -0.17
C LEU A 9 -4.36 12.94 0.54
N PHE A 10 -4.81 12.38 1.67
CA PHE A 10 -5.88 12.93 2.49
C PHE A 10 -5.37 13.20 3.91
N ASP A 11 -5.76 14.34 4.47
CA ASP A 11 -5.53 14.64 5.89
C ASP A 11 -6.72 14.14 6.71
N LEU A 12 -6.55 13.03 7.42
CA LEU A 12 -7.62 12.42 8.22
C LEU A 12 -7.96 13.20 9.49
N GLU A 13 -7.13 14.14 9.93
CA GLU A 13 -7.43 14.97 11.11
C GLU A 13 -8.56 15.96 10.78
N THR A 14 -8.47 16.58 9.60
CA THR A 14 -9.38 17.62 9.13
C THR A 14 -10.43 17.10 8.14
N ASP A 15 -10.13 16.03 7.39
CA ASP A 15 -10.97 15.41 6.36
C ASP A 15 -11.08 13.88 6.53
N ARG A 16 -11.80 13.45 7.58
CA ARG A 16 -12.08 12.02 7.83
C ARG A 16 -12.86 11.33 6.71
N GLY A 17 -13.52 12.09 5.84
CA GLY A 17 -14.31 11.56 4.73
C GLY A 17 -13.50 11.28 3.47
N GLU A 18 -12.20 11.60 3.46
CA GLU A 18 -11.31 11.47 2.30
C GLU A 18 -11.92 12.14 1.05
N THR A 19 -12.39 13.37 1.24
CA THR A 19 -13.12 14.14 0.21
C THR A 19 -12.21 15.08 -0.58
N THR A 20 -11.09 15.50 0.00
CA THR A 20 -10.20 16.53 -0.54
C THR A 20 -8.78 15.98 -0.73
N ASP A 21 -8.40 15.76 -1.99
CA ASP A 21 -7.05 15.32 -2.34
C ASP A 21 -6.07 16.49 -2.31
N VAL A 22 -5.07 16.42 -1.43
CA VAL A 22 -4.00 17.41 -1.25
C VAL A 22 -2.64 16.92 -1.75
N ALA A 23 -2.60 15.85 -2.56
CA ALA A 23 -1.35 15.26 -3.04
C ALA A 23 -0.46 16.25 -3.83
N ALA A 24 -1.07 17.11 -4.65
CA ALA A 24 -0.36 18.10 -5.45
C ALA A 24 0.30 19.19 -4.60
N GLU A 25 -0.24 19.46 -3.41
CA GLU A 25 0.23 20.47 -2.48
C GLU A 25 1.37 19.95 -1.59
N HIS A 26 1.46 18.63 -1.40
CA HIS A 26 2.42 17.96 -0.51
C HIS A 26 3.18 16.79 -1.19
N PRO A 27 3.90 17.03 -2.30
CA PRO A 27 4.58 15.97 -3.06
C PRO A 27 5.67 15.23 -2.25
N GLU A 28 6.31 15.89 -1.29
CA GLU A 28 7.29 15.30 -0.39
C GLU A 28 6.67 14.29 0.58
N VAL A 29 5.44 14.55 1.05
CA VAL A 29 4.69 13.62 1.91
C VAL A 29 4.29 12.40 1.12
N VAL A 30 3.76 12.60 -0.10
CA VAL A 30 3.45 11.50 -1.02
C VAL A 30 4.68 10.63 -1.24
N LYS A 31 5.83 11.22 -1.62
CA LYS A 31 7.07 10.46 -1.84
C LYS A 31 7.50 9.66 -0.60
N ARG A 32 7.42 10.25 0.58
CA ARG A 32 7.79 9.57 1.84
C ARG A 32 6.87 8.38 2.12
N LEU A 33 5.56 8.57 2.01
CA LEU A 33 4.57 7.51 2.27
C LEU A 33 4.64 6.41 1.20
N THR A 34 4.81 6.77 -0.08
CA THR A 34 5.03 5.80 -1.16
C THR A 34 6.27 4.94 -0.89
N GLY A 35 7.38 5.53 -0.45
CA GLY A 35 8.58 4.78 -0.10
C GLY A 35 8.37 3.77 1.04
N ILE A 36 7.56 4.13 2.05
CA ILE A 36 7.17 3.22 3.13
C ILE A 36 6.29 2.09 2.58
N ALA A 37 5.28 2.43 1.77
CA ALA A 37 4.40 1.45 1.16
C ALA A 37 5.19 0.45 0.30
N ASP A 38 6.12 0.93 -0.53
CA ASP A 38 6.96 0.08 -1.39
C ASP A 38 7.83 -0.90 -0.60
N ARG A 39 8.32 -0.51 0.58
CA ARG A 39 9.03 -1.42 1.47
C ARG A 39 8.14 -2.58 1.90
N TYR A 40 6.91 -2.30 2.30
CA TYR A 40 5.97 -3.34 2.74
C TYR A 40 5.44 -4.18 1.59
N ARG A 41 5.19 -3.59 0.42
CA ARG A 41 4.85 -4.35 -0.81
C ARG A 41 5.92 -5.37 -1.15
N ARG A 42 7.20 -5.01 -1.04
CA ARG A 42 8.30 -5.97 -1.25
C ARG A 42 8.34 -7.08 -0.20
N ALA A 43 8.12 -6.74 1.08
CA ALA A 43 8.19 -7.71 2.16
C ALA A 43 7.00 -8.70 2.13
N LEU A 44 5.77 -8.19 2.04
CA LEU A 44 4.53 -8.96 2.19
C LEU A 44 3.92 -9.39 0.85
N GLY A 45 4.29 -8.70 -0.23
CA GLY A 45 3.64 -8.82 -1.53
C GLY A 45 2.51 -7.80 -1.70
N ASP A 46 2.04 -7.68 -2.93
CA ASP A 46 0.95 -6.81 -3.33
C ASP A 46 0.27 -7.42 -4.55
N SER A 47 -0.96 -7.95 -4.36
CA SER A 47 -1.72 -8.56 -5.44
C SER A 47 -2.25 -7.55 -6.46
N LEU A 48 -2.43 -6.28 -6.05
CA LEU A 48 -2.90 -5.23 -6.96
C LEU A 48 -1.83 -4.89 -8.01
N THR A 49 -0.55 -4.92 -7.60
CA THR A 49 0.59 -4.63 -8.48
C THR A 49 1.38 -5.87 -8.91
N GLY A 50 0.95 -7.07 -8.48
CA GLY A 50 1.57 -8.35 -8.84
C GLY A 50 2.92 -8.63 -8.15
N ILE A 51 3.24 -7.91 -7.07
CA ILE A 51 4.50 -8.09 -6.34
C ILE A 51 4.40 -9.33 -5.44
N SER A 52 5.35 -10.26 -5.56
CA SER A 52 5.49 -11.38 -4.63
C SER A 52 6.34 -10.98 -3.43
N GLY A 53 5.84 -11.23 -2.23
CA GLY A 53 6.51 -10.87 -0.96
C GLY A 53 7.73 -11.74 -0.66
N THR A 54 8.83 -11.11 -0.26
CA THR A 54 10.09 -11.80 0.09
C THR A 54 10.08 -12.43 1.48
N GLU A 55 9.22 -11.94 2.38
CA GLU A 55 9.13 -12.38 3.79
C GLU A 55 7.89 -13.25 4.04
N ASN A 56 7.26 -13.74 2.97
CA ASN A 56 6.11 -14.62 3.07
C ASN A 56 6.54 -15.98 3.62
N ARG A 57 5.85 -16.43 4.67
CA ARG A 57 6.07 -17.75 5.26
C ARG A 57 5.72 -18.83 4.23
N PRO A 58 6.57 -19.86 4.04
CA PRO A 58 6.22 -20.97 3.15
C PRO A 58 4.97 -21.70 3.64
N VAL A 59 4.22 -22.25 2.70
CA VAL A 59 3.08 -23.12 3.03
C VAL A 59 3.57 -24.31 3.87
N GLY A 60 2.88 -24.59 4.97
CA GLY A 60 3.13 -25.79 5.76
C GLY A 60 2.87 -27.04 4.91
N ARG A 61 3.83 -27.96 4.88
CA ARG A 61 3.64 -29.27 4.24
C ARG A 61 3.52 -30.31 5.35
N ASN A 62 2.44 -31.08 5.33
CA ASN A 62 2.39 -32.32 6.09
C ASN A 62 3.47 -33.23 5.50
N HIS A 63 4.46 -33.62 6.30
CA HIS A 63 5.41 -34.63 5.88
C HIS A 63 4.62 -35.92 5.65
N ALA A 64 4.44 -36.32 4.39
CA ALA A 64 4.08 -37.68 4.07
C ALA A 64 5.38 -38.49 4.12
N GLU A 65 5.54 -39.28 5.16
CA GLU A 65 6.33 -40.51 5.08
C GLU A 65 5.56 -41.56 4.27
#